data_AF-A0A399E7K6-F1
#
_entry.id   AF-A0A399E7K6-F1
#
_cell.length_a   1.000
_cell.length_b   1.000
_cell.length_c   1.000
_cell.angle_alpha   90.00
_cell.angle_beta   90.00
_cell.angle_gamma   90.00
#
_symmetry.space_group_name_H-M   'P 1'
#
loop_
_entity.id
_entity.type
_entity.pdbx_description
1 polymer ?
#
loop_
_entity_poly.entity_id
_entity_poly.type
_entity_poly.pdbx_seq_one_letter_code
_entity_poly.pdbx_strand_id
1 'polypeptide(L)'
;MAPPLEEVRLILSCQDQITVLPPGAVVLGGSAFSPHAFIQVGANVLGMQPHPEFPKSFAEALLEQRRERVGEARYAEARASFALEPSAKEVAAWIRNFLATGPS
;
A
#
# COMPACT_ATOMS: atom_id res chain seq x y z
N MET A 1 10.24 5.37 9.85
CA MET A 1 8.76 5.47 9.83
C MET A 1 8.30 5.82 11.25
N ALA A 2 7.46 6.84 11.42
CA ALA A 2 7.00 7.31 12.74
C ALA A 2 5.51 7.74 12.70
N PRO A 3 4.59 7.12 13.48
CA PRO A 3 4.86 6.14 14.55
C PRO A 3 5.36 4.80 14.00
N PRO A 4 6.16 4.03 14.76
CA PRO A 4 6.56 2.70 14.34
C PRO A 4 5.34 1.77 14.35
N LEU A 5 5.21 0.95 13.31
CA LEU A 5 4.23 -0.13 13.23
C LEU A 5 4.93 -1.40 12.75
N GLU A 6 4.64 -2.53 13.40
CA GLU A 6 5.13 -3.85 12.97
C GLU A 6 4.32 -4.39 11.79
N GLU A 7 3.03 -4.08 11.72
CA GLU A 7 2.13 -4.48 10.65
C GLU A 7 1.33 -3.29 10.12
N VAL A 8 1.14 -3.25 8.80
CA VAL A 8 0.41 -2.20 8.09
C VAL A 8 -0.66 -2.86 7.24
N ARG A 9 -1.89 -2.35 7.35
CA ARG A 9 -3.02 -2.82 6.54
C ARG A 9 -3.48 -1.70 5.64
N LEU A 10 -3.36 -1.89 4.33
CA LEU A 10 -3.80 -0.93 3.33
C LEU A 10 -4.46 -1.63 2.17
N ILE A 11 -5.26 -0.86 1.44
CA ILE A 11 -5.94 -1.33 0.24
C ILE A 11 -4.94 -1.44 -0.90
N LEU A 12 -4.92 -2.60 -1.57
CA LEU A 12 -4.16 -2.82 -2.79
C LEU A 12 -5.14 -3.17 -3.91
N SER A 13 -5.08 -2.46 -5.04
CA SER A 13 -6.00 -2.69 -6.17
C SER A 13 -5.28 -2.76 -7.52
N CYS A 14 -4.03 -3.25 -7.51
CA CYS A 14 -3.20 -3.47 -8.69
C CYS A 14 -2.83 -4.95 -8.83
N GLN A 15 -2.70 -5.41 -10.08
CA GLN A 15 -2.24 -6.77 -10.39
C GLN A 15 -0.73 -6.83 -10.61
N ASP A 16 -0.17 -5.76 -11.18
CA ASP A 16 1.26 -5.66 -11.42
C ASP A 16 2.00 -5.30 -10.13
N GLN A 17 3.29 -5.63 -10.08
CA GLN A 17 4.16 -5.29 -8.97
C GLN A 17 5.60 -5.07 -9.39
N ILE A 18 6.34 -4.38 -8.52
CA ILE A 18 7.77 -4.16 -8.70
C ILE A 18 8.46 -5.51 -8.50
N THR A 19 8.92 -6.12 -9.59
CA THR A 19 9.72 -7.37 -9.56
C THR A 19 11.22 -7.08 -9.60
N VAL A 20 11.61 -5.92 -10.14
CA VAL A 20 13.00 -5.45 -10.21
C VAL A 20 13.06 -4.07 -9.59
N LEU A 21 13.89 -3.90 -8.56
CA LEU A 21 14.07 -2.63 -7.88
C LEU A 21 14.87 -1.64 -8.74
N PRO A 22 14.53 -0.34 -8.73
CA PRO A 22 15.36 0.66 -9.36
C PRO A 22 16.70 0.79 -8.62
N PRO A 23 17.78 1.23 -9.30
CA PRO A 23 19.08 1.42 -8.66
C PRO A 23 19.00 2.35 -7.45
N GLY A 24 19.62 1.95 -6.34
CA GLY A 24 19.63 2.73 -5.10
C GLY A 24 18.31 2.72 -4.32
N ALA A 25 17.35 1.87 -4.69
CA ALA A 25 16.12 1.70 -3.93
C ALA A 25 16.37 0.90 -2.64
N VAL A 26 15.74 1.36 -1.56
CA VAL A 26 15.65 0.65 -0.29
C VAL A 26 14.21 0.21 -0.09
N VAL A 27 14.01 -1.07 0.26
CA VAL A 27 12.69 -1.61 0.59
C VAL A 27 12.37 -1.25 2.04
N LEU A 28 11.24 -0.58 2.25
CA LEU A 28 10.77 -0.17 3.58
C LEU A 28 9.73 -1.13 4.16
N GLY A 29 9.06 -1.90 3.31
CA GLY A 29 8.03 -2.85 3.71
C GLY A 29 7.34 -3.51 2.51
N GLY A 30 6.69 -4.64 2.77
CA GLY A 30 6.06 -5.46 1.75
C GLY A 30 5.16 -6.53 2.32
N SER A 31 4.52 -7.29 1.43
CA SER A 31 3.75 -8.49 1.76
C SER A 31 4.22 -9.66 0.89
N ALA A 32 3.71 -10.86 1.16
CA ALA A 32 4.00 -12.03 0.34
C ALA A 32 3.54 -11.86 -1.13
N PHE A 33 2.47 -11.07 -1.36
CA PHE A 33 2.03 -10.73 -2.71
C PHE A 33 2.99 -9.73 -3.35
N SER A 34 3.21 -8.56 -2.70
CA SER A 34 4.09 -7.50 -3.19
C SER A 34 5.24 -7.23 -2.21
N PRO A 35 6.41 -7.89 -2.39
CA PRO A 35 7.55 -7.75 -1.49
C PRO A 35 8.16 -6.35 -1.45
N HIS A 36 7.95 -5.56 -2.51
CA HIS A 36 8.47 -4.21 -2.67
C HIS A 36 7.35 -3.15 -2.60
N ALA A 37 6.34 -3.36 -1.74
CA ALA A 37 5.17 -2.51 -1.66
C ALA A 37 5.49 -1.06 -1.23
N PHE A 38 6.53 -0.88 -0.42
CA PHE A 38 7.07 0.42 -0.04
C PHE A 38 8.57 0.47 -0.36
N ILE A 39 8.97 1.49 -1.11
CA ILE A 39 10.38 1.72 -1.45
C ILE A 39 10.73 3.19 -1.24
N GLN A 40 12.00 3.44 -1.00
CA GLN A 40 12.57 4.78 -1.02
C GLN A 40 13.75 4.78 -1.99
N VAL A 41 13.88 5.83 -2.81
CA VAL A 41 15.03 6.04 -3.69
C VAL A 41 15.69 7.36 -3.31
N GLY A 42 16.96 7.29 -2.93
CA GLY A 42 17.67 8.46 -2.40
C GLY A 42 17.00 9.04 -1.14
N ALA A 43 17.11 10.35 -0.95
CA ALA A 43 16.57 11.04 0.22
C ALA A 43 15.16 11.60 0.04
N ASN A 44 14.66 11.68 -1.20
CA ASN A 44 13.50 12.53 -1.54
C ASN A 44 12.41 11.82 -2.36
N VAL A 45 12.58 10.54 -2.70
CA VAL A 45 11.56 9.76 -3.41
C VAL A 45 11.03 8.65 -2.51
N LEU A 46 9.74 8.72 -2.19
CA LEU A 46 8.99 7.66 -1.53
C LEU A 46 8.02 7.04 -2.54
N GLY A 47 8.14 5.73 -2.76
CA GLY A 47 7.24 4.95 -3.58
C GLY A 47 6.38 4.04 -2.72
N MET A 48 5.09 4.00 -3.00
CA MET A 48 4.18 3.02 -2.40
C MET A 48 3.21 2.51 -3.45
N GLN A 49 2.99 1.20 -3.42
CA GLN A 49 1.99 0.52 -4.21
C GLN A 49 0.58 0.50 -3.60
N PRO A 50 0.41 0.31 -2.27
CA PRO A 50 -0.92 0.36 -1.68
C PRO A 50 -1.49 1.78 -1.65
N HIS A 51 -2.81 1.87 -1.49
CA HIS A 51 -3.58 3.11 -1.53
C HIS A 51 -4.01 3.55 -0.12
N PRO A 52 -3.18 4.31 0.63
CA PRO A 52 -3.59 4.88 1.92
C PRO A 52 -4.66 5.98 1.78
N GLU A 53 -4.87 6.49 0.57
CA GLU A 53 -5.89 7.47 0.23
C GLU A 53 -7.27 6.85 -0.03
N PHE A 54 -7.36 5.53 -0.22
CA PHE A 54 -8.64 4.88 -0.51
C PHE A 54 -9.45 4.69 0.78
N PRO A 55 -10.65 5.29 0.89
CA PRO A 55 -11.58 4.89 1.93
C PRO A 55 -12.08 3.47 1.62
N LYS A 56 -12.38 2.70 2.67
CA LYS A 56 -12.89 1.33 2.55
C LYS A 56 -14.11 1.23 1.63
N SER A 57 -15.05 2.16 1.72
CA SER A 57 -16.25 2.19 0.88
C SER A 57 -15.94 2.33 -0.62
N PHE A 58 -14.91 3.09 -0.98
CA PHE A 58 -14.46 3.20 -2.37
C PHE A 58 -13.83 1.89 -2.85
N ALA A 59 -12.99 1.26 -2.02
CA ALA A 59 -12.39 -0.02 -2.32
C ALA A 59 -13.44 -1.13 -2.51
N GLU A 60 -14.48 -1.15 -1.68
CA GLU A 60 -15.62 -2.07 -1.79
C GLU A 60 -16.38 -1.88 -3.10
N ALA A 61 -16.74 -0.64 -3.45
CA ALA A 61 -17.42 -0.34 -4.70
C ALA A 61 -16.58 -0.73 -5.92
N LEU A 62 -15.26 -0.47 -5.87
CA LEU A 62 -14.34 -0.83 -6.93
C LEU A 62 -14.18 -2.35 -7.09
N LEU A 63 -14.15 -3.08 -5.98
CA LEU A 63 -14.09 -4.54 -5.98
C LEU A 63 -15.36 -5.14 -6.60
N GLU A 64 -16.54 -4.61 -6.27
CA GLU A 64 -17.81 -5.06 -6.85
C GLU A 64 -17.83 -4.87 -8.37
N GLN A 65 -17.45 -3.69 -8.85
CA GLN A 65 -17.37 -3.40 -10.28
C GLN A 65 -16.38 -4.34 -11.02
N ARG A 66 -15.38 -4.86 -10.32
CA ARG A 66 -14.31 -5.70 -10.89
C ARG A 66 -14.48 -7.19 -10.58
N ARG A 67 -15.59 -7.61 -9.98
CA ARG A 67 -15.80 -8.97 -9.48
C ARG A 67 -15.52 -10.04 -10.54
N GLU A 68 -16.10 -9.90 -11.73
CA GLU A 68 -15.88 -10.84 -12.84
C GLU A 68 -14.40 -10.92 -13.25
N ARG A 69 -13.71 -9.77 -13.32
CA ARG A 69 -12.31 -9.68 -13.72
C ARG A 69 -11.36 -10.26 -12.66
N VAL A 70 -11.70 -10.08 -11.39
CA VAL A 70 -10.88 -10.54 -10.24
C VAL A 70 -11.13 -12.02 -9.95
N GLY A 71 -12.32 -12.52 -10.27
CA GLY A 71 -12.75 -13.89 -10.00
C GLY A 71 -13.24 -14.09 -8.57
N GLU A 72 -14.18 -15.02 -8.39
CA GLU A 72 -14.90 -15.22 -7.12
C GLU A 72 -13.99 -15.51 -5.92
N ALA A 73 -12.95 -16.32 -6.11
CA ALA A 73 -12.04 -16.68 -5.02
C ALA A 73 -11.31 -15.45 -4.45
N ARG A 74 -10.77 -14.60 -5.33
CA ARG A 74 -10.08 -13.36 -4.92
C ARG A 74 -11.05 -12.29 -4.45
N TYR A 75 -12.25 -12.23 -5.03
CA TYR A 75 -13.31 -11.36 -4.54
C TYR A 75 -13.67 -11.69 -3.09
N ALA A 76 -13.88 -12.97 -2.77
CA ALA A 76 -14.23 -13.39 -1.41
C ALA A 76 -13.11 -13.08 -0.40
N GLU A 77 -11.86 -13.35 -0.76
CA GLU A 77 -10.69 -13.03 0.07
C GLU A 77 -10.57 -11.52 0.32
N ALA A 78 -10.65 -10.70 -0.74
CA ALA A 78 -10.58 -9.26 -0.62
C ALA A 78 -11.76 -8.71 0.22
N ARG A 79 -12.98 -9.20 -0.01
CA ARG A 79 -14.16 -8.81 0.76
C ARG A 79 -14.01 -9.13 2.25
N ALA A 80 -13.46 -10.30 2.59
CA ALA A 80 -13.19 -10.68 3.97
C ALA A 80 -12.12 -9.77 4.61
N SER A 81 -11.08 -9.42 3.86
CA SER A 81 -10.00 -8.54 4.35
C SER A 81 -10.49 -7.15 4.76
N PHE A 82 -11.56 -6.65 4.14
CA PHE A 82 -12.17 -5.37 4.51
C PHE A 82 -12.78 -5.35 5.92
N ALA A 83 -12.94 -6.48 6.62
CA ALA A 83 -13.32 -6.48 8.03
C ALA A 83 -12.27 -5.82 8.95
N LEU A 84 -11.02 -5.71 8.48
CA LEU A 84 -9.92 -5.11 9.23
C LEU A 84 -9.84 -3.60 8.98
N GLU A 85 -9.44 -2.85 10.00
CA GLU A 85 -9.27 -1.40 9.91
C GLU A 85 -7.95 -1.05 9.19
N PRO A 86 -7.97 -0.16 8.17
CA PRO A 86 -6.75 0.27 7.50
C PRO A 86 -5.87 1.18 8.38
N SER A 87 -4.55 1.01 8.28
CA SER A 87 -3.52 1.86 8.91
C SER A 87 -3.29 3.18 8.17
N ALA A 88 -4.34 3.72 7.53
CA ALA A 88 -4.24 4.87 6.62
C ALA A 88 -3.75 6.14 7.33
N LYS A 89 -4.14 6.34 8.60
CA LYS A 89 -3.77 7.52 9.38
C LYS A 89 -2.28 7.52 9.74
N GLU A 90 -1.75 6.37 10.12
CA GLU A 90 -0.34 6.19 10.47
C GLU A 90 0.53 6.35 9.22
N VAL A 91 0.12 5.76 8.09
CA VAL A 91 0.82 5.91 6.81
C VAL A 91 0.77 7.37 6.32
N ALA A 92 -0.36 8.06 6.50
CA ALA A 92 -0.41 9.50 6.22
C ALA A 92 0.56 10.30 7.10
N ALA A 93 0.77 9.91 8.37
CA ALA A 93 1.79 10.53 9.21
C ALA A 93 3.21 10.26 8.69
N TRP A 94 3.48 9.06 8.19
CA TRP A 94 4.76 8.74 7.55
C TRP A 94 5.05 9.61 6.34
N ILE A 95 4.05 9.77 5.47
CA ILE A 95 4.16 10.63 4.28
C ILE A 95 4.44 12.07 4.69
N ARG A 96 3.68 12.63 5.66
CA ARG A 96 3.93 13.99 6.15
C ARG A 96 5.35 14.15 6.70
N ASN A 97 5.81 13.20 7.50
CA ASN A 97 7.14 13.26 8.11
C ASN A 97 8.25 13.17 7.05
N PHE A 98 8.08 12.32 6.04
CA PHE A 98 9.00 12.21 4.90
C PHE A 98 9.10 13.52 4.12
N LEU A 99 7.96 14.18 3.88
CA LEU A 99 7.93 15.48 3.21
C LEU A 99 8.53 16.60 4.06
N ALA A 100 8.34 16.55 5.39
CA ALA A 100 8.88 17.54 6.32
C ALA A 100 10.40 17.45 6.48
N THR A 101 11.02 16.31 6.18
CA THR A 101 12.48 16.13 6.31
C THR A 101 13.32 16.87 5.26
N GLY A 102 12.71 17.44 4.22
CA GLY A 102 13.39 18.24 3.18
C GLY A 102 14.46 17.45 2.38
N PRO A 103 14.80 17.87 1.15
CA PRO A 103 16.06 17.44 0.54
C PRO A 103 17.20 18.03 1.37
N SER A 104 18.11 17.18 1.85
CA SER A 104 19.40 17.63 2.41
C SER A 104 20.26 18.28 1.34
#